data_AF-A0A1C0BV58-F1
#
_entry.id   AF-A0A1C0BV58-F1
#
_cell.length_a   1.000
_cell.length_b   1.000
_cell.length_c   1.000
_cell.angle_alpha   90.00
_cell.angle_beta   90.00
_cell.angle_gamma   90.00
#
_symmetry.space_group_name_H-M   'P 1'
#
loop_
_entity.id
_entity.type
_entity.pdbx_description
1 polymer ?
#
loop_
_entity_poly.entity_id
_entity_poly.type
_entity_poly.pdbx_seq_one_letter_code
_entity_poly.pdbx_strand_id
1 'polypeptide(L)'
;MGGIIRQIEKAKPFFDKLAQNIYLGAIRDGFLTAMPAILFSSVFILAAAIPEIFGFAWPDEVSTWLWKVYGYTMGVVGLLVTATTARCLAESMNRKMPQNKKINPVSVMLASICGFLFLSVAQVDGNFSTAFMGTKGLIASFIAAFITCWVYRFCVKKDITIRMPKEVPGTISQMFRDIFPFSFAVLICVIIDVITTYTVGTTFAEAVITLLQPLFSAADGYLGICIIWGAMALFWFVGVHGPSIVEPAIAAIIYANVETNLQLFKAGEHASNVLTVGLGNFVGTMGGTGATLVVPFLFMLFARSKQLKAVGKASFVPVCFAVNEPLLFATPIVLNPYFFVPFLLAPMVNVSIFKFFVDVLQMDSFMYVLPWATPAPVGLILGTGVSILAIVLAVVLIVVDSIIYLPFIKAYDDSLLIEEAQTAKDLESTDSSKSENQEIKKTRKELTDNVNVLVLCVGAGTSAMFANAIEDGAAQTGTPMTAQAGAYGSHYDILKNFDVVVLSPQVQSHLDEVQDAAKEFGIKVVATKGVQYIALTKDPKGAVDFILDVLEK
;
A
#
# COMPACT_ATOMS: atom_id res chain seq x y z
N MET A 1 -30.51 -0.43 -3.78
CA MET A 1 -29.11 -0.09 -3.43
C MET A 1 -28.96 0.62 -2.08
N GLY A 2 -29.83 1.56 -1.68
CA GLY A 2 -29.68 2.30 -0.40
C GLY A 2 -29.62 1.46 0.89
N GLY A 3 -30.28 0.29 0.94
CA GLY A 3 -30.20 -0.62 2.09
C GLY A 3 -28.81 -1.26 2.29
N ILE A 4 -28.13 -1.61 1.20
CA ILE A 4 -26.79 -2.21 1.22
C ILE A 4 -25.76 -1.16 1.65
N ILE A 5 -25.85 0.06 1.11
CA ILE A 5 -24.98 1.19 1.50
C ILE A 5 -25.10 1.47 3.00
N ARG A 6 -26.33 1.49 3.55
CA ARG A 6 -26.54 1.71 4.99
C ARG A 6 -25.95 0.59 5.86
N GLN A 7 -25.94 -0.66 5.40
CA GLN A 7 -25.29 -1.78 6.11
C GLN A 7 -23.76 -1.66 6.05
N ILE A 8 -23.23 -1.27 4.90
CA ILE A 8 -21.81 -0.98 4.68
C ILE A 8 -21.32 0.16 5.60
N GLU A 9 -22.06 1.27 5.67
CA GLU A 9 -21.72 2.41 6.54
C GLU A 9 -21.71 2.01 8.03
N LYS A 10 -22.62 1.12 8.43
CA LYS A 10 -22.62 0.55 9.79
C LYS A 10 -21.39 -0.32 10.07
N ALA A 11 -20.83 -0.99 9.06
CA ALA A 11 -19.64 -1.82 9.19
C ALA A 11 -18.33 -1.02 9.12
N LYS A 12 -18.36 0.23 8.62
CA LYS A 12 -17.18 1.09 8.47
C LYS A 12 -16.30 1.19 9.74
N PRO A 13 -16.83 1.42 10.96
CA PRO A 13 -15.98 1.51 12.16
C PRO A 13 -15.19 0.23 12.45
N PHE A 14 -15.73 -0.94 12.08
CA PHE A 14 -15.01 -2.20 12.20
C PHE A 14 -13.83 -2.27 11.22
N PHE A 15 -14.02 -1.83 9.97
CA PHE A 15 -12.96 -1.76 8.96
C PHE A 15 -11.88 -0.73 9.32
N ASP A 16 -12.27 0.43 9.84
CA ASP A 16 -11.33 1.44 10.34
C ASP A 16 -10.46 0.88 11.48
N LYS A 17 -11.08 0.13 12.41
CA LYS A 17 -10.35 -0.55 13.50
C LYS A 17 -9.38 -1.62 12.98
N LEU A 18 -9.76 -2.33 11.93
CA LEU A 18 -8.88 -3.31 11.27
C LEU A 18 -7.70 -2.60 10.56
N ALA A 19 -7.97 -1.47 9.89
CA ALA A 19 -6.96 -0.64 9.22
C ALA A 19 -5.91 -0.08 10.21
N GLN A 20 -6.36 0.33 11.39
CA GLN A 20 -5.53 0.88 12.46
C GLN A 20 -4.81 -0.20 13.29
N ASN A 21 -4.93 -1.49 12.92
CA ASN A 21 -4.27 -2.56 13.66
C ASN A 21 -2.74 -2.47 13.49
N ILE A 22 -2.05 -2.27 14.60
CA ILE A 22 -0.59 -2.06 14.61
C ILE A 22 0.21 -3.25 14.07
N TYR A 23 -0.31 -4.48 14.14
CA TYR A 23 0.36 -5.67 13.63
C TYR A 23 0.24 -5.78 12.11
N LEU A 24 -0.96 -5.54 11.56
CA LEU A 24 -1.17 -5.50 10.12
C LEU A 24 -0.42 -4.33 9.48
N GLY A 25 -0.47 -3.15 10.13
CA GLY A 25 0.31 -1.98 9.74
C GLY A 25 1.82 -2.28 9.76
N ALA A 26 2.33 -2.96 10.78
CA ALA A 26 3.75 -3.32 10.85
C ALA A 26 4.19 -4.30 9.75
N ILE A 27 3.36 -5.29 9.39
CA ILE A 27 3.65 -6.18 8.25
C ILE A 27 3.75 -5.35 6.97
N ARG A 28 2.73 -4.53 6.69
CA ARG A 28 2.69 -3.66 5.51
C ARG A 28 3.92 -2.77 5.44
N ASP A 29 4.16 -1.98 6.49
CA ASP A 29 5.23 -0.98 6.53
C ASP A 29 6.61 -1.66 6.54
N GLY A 30 6.71 -2.86 7.12
CA GLY A 30 7.89 -3.72 7.07
C GLY A 30 8.26 -4.13 5.64
N PHE A 31 7.29 -4.61 4.86
CA PHE A 31 7.50 -4.91 3.44
C PHE A 31 7.85 -3.66 2.62
N LEU A 32 7.13 -2.55 2.83
CA LEU A 32 7.42 -1.27 2.15
C LEU A 32 8.85 -0.80 2.42
N THR A 33 9.33 -0.98 3.65
CA THR A 33 10.72 -0.66 4.02
C THR A 33 11.72 -1.57 3.30
N ALA A 34 11.36 -2.84 3.03
CA ALA A 34 12.20 -3.81 2.31
C ALA A 34 12.10 -3.72 0.77
N MET A 35 11.15 -2.95 0.23
CA MET A 35 10.91 -2.84 -1.22
C MET A 35 12.16 -2.49 -2.04
N PRO A 36 13.07 -1.59 -1.63
CA PRO A 36 14.25 -1.29 -2.42
C PRO A 36 15.09 -2.54 -2.75
N ALA A 37 15.23 -3.47 -1.81
CA ALA A 37 15.95 -4.74 -2.03
C ALA A 37 15.20 -5.68 -2.98
N ILE A 38 13.87 -5.78 -2.81
CA ILE A 38 12.98 -6.60 -3.64
C ILE A 38 13.03 -6.13 -5.11
N LEU A 39 12.87 -4.82 -5.32
CA LEU A 39 12.87 -4.21 -6.65
C LEU A 39 14.25 -4.25 -7.30
N PHE A 40 15.31 -4.00 -6.53
CA PHE A 40 16.68 -4.14 -7.01
C PHE A 40 16.92 -5.57 -7.53
N SER A 41 16.60 -6.59 -6.72
CA SER A 41 16.72 -7.99 -7.12
C SER A 41 15.97 -8.33 -8.42
N SER A 42 14.79 -7.72 -8.57
CA SER A 42 13.90 -7.96 -9.70
C SER A 42 14.47 -7.47 -11.04
N VAL A 43 15.32 -6.45 -11.03
CA VAL A 43 16.04 -6.01 -12.25
C VAL A 43 17.05 -7.07 -12.69
N PHE A 44 17.80 -7.66 -11.75
CA PHE A 44 18.84 -8.64 -12.07
C PHE A 44 18.26 -9.97 -12.52
N ILE A 45 17.15 -10.41 -11.92
CA ILE A 45 16.47 -11.62 -12.36
C ILE A 45 15.84 -11.45 -13.74
N LEU A 46 15.25 -10.29 -14.06
CA LEU A 46 14.75 -10.00 -15.41
C LEU A 46 15.90 -9.96 -16.42
N ALA A 47 17.04 -9.34 -16.05
CA ALA A 47 18.23 -9.34 -16.89
C ALA A 47 18.79 -10.76 -17.13
N ALA A 48 18.70 -11.64 -16.13
CA ALA A 48 19.10 -13.04 -16.27
C ALA A 48 18.16 -13.82 -17.19
N ALA A 49 16.85 -13.71 -16.97
CA ALA A 49 15.87 -14.62 -17.55
C ALA A 49 15.25 -14.14 -18.88
N ILE A 50 15.07 -12.83 -19.11
CA ILE A 50 14.47 -12.31 -20.36
C ILE A 50 15.28 -12.72 -21.60
N PRO A 51 16.62 -12.58 -21.64
CA PRO A 51 17.37 -12.93 -22.84
C PRO A 51 17.25 -14.41 -23.22
N GLU A 52 17.16 -15.31 -22.24
CA GLU A 52 16.99 -16.75 -22.47
C GLU A 52 15.68 -17.07 -23.20
N ILE A 53 14.61 -16.31 -22.92
CA ILE A 53 13.32 -16.43 -23.63
C ILE A 53 13.47 -16.13 -25.13
N PHE A 54 14.41 -15.25 -25.50
CA PHE A 54 14.72 -14.93 -26.91
C PHE A 54 15.81 -15.82 -27.51
N GLY A 55 16.19 -16.91 -26.83
CA GLY A 55 17.23 -17.84 -27.28
C GLY A 55 18.66 -17.32 -27.08
N PHE A 56 18.86 -16.27 -26.29
CA PHE A 56 20.17 -15.76 -25.93
C PHE A 56 20.58 -16.29 -24.55
N ALA A 57 21.63 -17.11 -24.50
CA ALA A 57 22.22 -17.58 -23.26
C ALA A 57 23.38 -16.66 -22.83
N TRP A 58 23.37 -16.22 -21.58
CA TRP A 58 24.51 -15.52 -21.00
C TRP A 58 25.71 -16.46 -20.86
N PRO A 59 26.95 -15.94 -20.91
CA PRO A 59 28.11 -16.69 -20.42
C PRO A 59 27.88 -17.11 -18.95
N ASP A 60 28.34 -18.31 -18.58
CA ASP A 60 28.12 -18.89 -17.24
C ASP A 60 28.52 -17.95 -16.10
N GLU A 61 29.63 -17.22 -16.26
CA GLU A 61 30.11 -16.23 -15.29
C GLU A 61 29.11 -15.09 -15.06
N VAL A 62 28.49 -14.60 -16.13
CA VAL A 62 27.49 -13.52 -16.08
C VAL A 62 26.19 -14.04 -15.47
N SER A 63 25.71 -15.21 -15.90
CA SER A 63 24.52 -15.83 -15.32
C SER A 63 24.69 -16.09 -13.83
N THR A 64 25.81 -16.70 -13.44
CA THR A 64 26.16 -16.95 -12.03
C THR A 64 26.19 -15.66 -11.22
N TRP A 65 26.76 -14.58 -11.78
CA TRP A 65 26.79 -13.28 -11.12
C TRP A 65 25.39 -12.69 -10.92
N LEU A 66 24.53 -12.71 -11.94
CA LEU A 66 23.14 -12.23 -11.85
C LEU A 66 22.36 -13.00 -10.78
N TRP A 67 22.47 -14.34 -10.75
CA TRP A 67 21.81 -15.17 -9.75
C TRP A 67 22.38 -15.01 -8.34
N LYS A 68 23.67 -14.72 -8.21
CA LYS A 68 24.29 -14.38 -6.92
C LYS A 68 23.69 -13.09 -6.36
N VAL A 69 23.48 -12.06 -7.19
CA VAL A 69 22.82 -10.82 -6.76
C VAL A 69 21.40 -11.10 -6.27
N TYR A 70 20.64 -11.94 -6.98
CA TYR A 70 19.31 -12.39 -6.53
C TYR A 70 19.38 -13.11 -5.17
N GLY A 71 20.28 -14.08 -5.02
CA GLY A 71 20.43 -14.87 -3.80
C GLY A 71 20.75 -14.02 -2.56
N TYR A 72 21.57 -12.98 -2.71
CA TYR A 72 21.94 -12.08 -1.60
C TYR A 72 20.92 -10.96 -1.35
N THR A 73 19.82 -10.92 -2.09
CA THR A 73 18.75 -9.93 -1.95
C THR A 73 17.41 -10.60 -1.67
N MET A 74 16.74 -11.15 -2.68
CA MET A 74 15.48 -11.87 -2.52
C MET A 74 15.64 -13.19 -1.76
N GLY A 75 16.77 -13.89 -1.96
CA GLY A 75 17.06 -15.13 -1.23
C GLY A 75 17.20 -14.97 0.29
N VAL A 76 17.30 -13.74 0.79
CA VAL A 76 17.37 -13.40 2.23
C VAL A 76 16.26 -12.44 2.67
N VAL A 77 15.21 -12.26 1.86
CA VAL A 77 14.14 -11.28 2.12
C VAL A 77 13.40 -11.53 3.44
N GLY A 78 13.28 -12.78 3.89
CA GLY A 78 12.69 -13.10 5.20
C GLY A 78 13.44 -12.41 6.34
N LEU A 79 14.77 -12.38 6.29
CA LEU A 79 15.60 -11.69 7.28
C LEU A 79 15.36 -10.17 7.25
N LEU A 80 15.35 -9.58 6.05
CA LEU A 80 15.11 -8.15 5.87
C LEU A 80 13.73 -7.74 6.41
N VAL A 81 12.69 -8.49 6.01
CA VAL A 81 11.30 -8.23 6.39
C VAL A 81 11.06 -8.47 7.87
N THR A 82 11.71 -9.47 8.49
CA THR A 82 11.66 -9.67 9.95
C THR A 82 12.09 -8.40 10.67
N ALA A 83 13.28 -7.90 10.32
CA ALA A 83 13.86 -6.74 10.97
C ALA A 83 13.00 -5.49 10.78
N THR A 84 12.61 -5.19 9.53
CA THR A 84 11.82 -4.00 9.23
C THR A 84 10.42 -4.06 9.86
N THR A 85 9.76 -5.23 9.86
CA THR A 85 8.47 -5.43 10.53
C THR A 85 8.60 -5.21 12.04
N ALA A 86 9.64 -5.74 12.66
CA ALA A 86 9.88 -5.57 14.08
C ALA A 86 10.17 -4.11 14.46
N ARG A 87 10.92 -3.38 13.62
CA ARG A 87 11.14 -1.94 13.76
C ARG A 87 9.81 -1.17 13.71
N CYS A 88 9.02 -1.37 12.65
CA CYS A 88 7.74 -0.68 12.46
C CYS A 88 6.76 -0.99 13.60
N LEU A 89 6.71 -2.23 14.07
CA LEU A 89 5.87 -2.62 15.22
C LEU A 89 6.36 -1.97 16.51
N ALA A 90 7.66 -1.95 16.78
CA ALA A 90 8.23 -1.30 17.96
C ALA A 90 7.95 0.22 17.97
N GLU A 91 8.09 0.88 16.83
CA GLU A 91 7.75 2.30 16.67
C GLU A 91 6.26 2.55 16.92
N SER A 92 5.37 1.72 16.35
CA SER A 92 3.94 1.81 16.59
C SER A 92 3.57 1.57 18.06
N MET A 93 4.24 0.63 18.73
CA MET A 93 4.07 0.39 20.17
C MET A 93 4.58 1.56 21.01
N ASN A 94 5.71 2.16 20.64
CA ASN A 94 6.30 3.31 21.33
C ASN A 94 5.38 4.52 21.35
N ARG A 95 4.61 4.75 20.28
CA ARG A 95 3.60 5.83 20.22
C ARG A 95 2.54 5.71 21.32
N LYS A 96 2.28 4.49 21.80
CA LYS A 96 1.29 4.20 22.85
C LYS A 96 1.93 3.91 24.22
N MET A 97 3.24 4.12 24.35
CA MET A 97 3.98 3.90 25.60
C MET A 97 4.23 5.23 26.33
N PRO A 98 4.40 5.21 27.67
CA PRO A 98 4.77 6.40 28.43
C PRO A 98 6.06 7.04 27.87
N GLN A 99 6.16 8.37 27.87
CA GLN A 99 7.28 9.10 27.26
C GLN A 99 8.67 8.65 27.76
N ASN A 100 8.77 8.21 29.02
CA ASN A 100 10.01 7.73 29.64
C ASN A 100 10.32 6.25 29.40
N LYS A 101 9.46 5.53 28.68
CA LYS A 101 9.58 4.10 28.41
C LYS A 101 9.48 3.87 26.91
N LYS A 102 10.63 3.73 26.26
CA LYS A 102 10.72 3.44 24.83
C LYS A 102 11.47 2.14 24.59
N ILE A 103 10.94 1.34 23.69
CA ILE A 103 11.58 0.18 23.10
C ILE A 103 12.64 0.69 22.13
N ASN A 104 13.86 0.16 22.20
CA ASN A 104 14.91 0.45 21.23
C ASN A 104 14.63 -0.31 19.91
N PRO A 105 14.28 0.39 18.80
CA PRO A 105 13.91 -0.29 17.56
C PRO A 105 15.05 -1.10 16.96
N VAL A 106 16.30 -0.63 17.07
CA VAL A 106 17.47 -1.35 16.54
C VAL A 106 17.71 -2.65 17.29
N SER A 107 17.57 -2.62 18.62
CA SER A 107 17.72 -3.83 19.44
C SER A 107 16.66 -4.87 19.10
N VAL A 108 15.41 -4.44 18.90
CA VAL A 108 14.33 -5.31 18.45
C VAL A 108 14.61 -5.89 17.06
N MET A 109 15.15 -5.11 16.11
CA MET A 109 15.56 -5.63 14.80
C MET A 109 16.54 -6.79 14.95
N LEU A 110 17.61 -6.59 15.73
CA LEU A 110 18.63 -7.63 15.95
C LEU A 110 18.04 -8.88 16.64
N ALA A 111 17.25 -8.69 17.70
CA ALA A 111 16.62 -9.80 18.41
C ALA A 111 15.66 -10.59 17.51
N SER A 112 14.89 -9.89 16.66
CA SER A 112 13.96 -10.51 15.72
C SER A 112 14.68 -11.29 14.63
N ILE A 113 15.81 -10.80 14.10
CA ILE A 113 16.66 -11.53 13.15
C ILE A 113 17.13 -12.84 13.79
N CYS A 114 17.67 -12.79 15.02
CA CYS A 114 18.09 -14.00 15.73
C CYS A 114 16.92 -14.96 15.94
N GLY A 115 15.75 -14.44 16.36
CA GLY A 115 14.53 -15.24 16.50
C GLY A 115 14.11 -15.91 15.20
N PHE A 116 14.13 -15.18 14.08
CA PHE A 116 13.81 -15.72 12.76
C PHE A 116 14.76 -16.84 12.33
N LEU A 117 16.07 -16.69 12.59
CA LEU A 117 17.04 -17.74 12.27
C LEU A 117 16.69 -19.05 13.00
N PHE A 118 16.31 -19.00 14.29
CA PHE A 118 15.84 -20.19 15.01
C PHE A 118 14.54 -20.75 14.43
N LEU A 119 13.58 -19.90 14.09
CA LEU A 119 12.27 -20.38 13.60
C LEU A 119 12.30 -20.90 12.15
N SER A 120 13.27 -20.49 11.34
CA SER A 120 13.22 -20.66 9.89
C SER A 120 14.43 -21.38 9.31
N VAL A 121 15.62 -21.26 9.90
CA VAL A 121 16.88 -21.71 9.26
C VAL A 121 17.35 -23.02 9.87
N ALA A 122 17.19 -24.11 9.12
CA ALA A 122 17.79 -25.39 9.46
C ALA A 122 19.32 -25.38 9.29
N GLN A 123 20.01 -26.25 10.03
CA GLN A 123 21.42 -26.54 9.79
C GLN A 123 21.57 -27.77 8.90
N VAL A 124 22.38 -27.64 7.83
CA VAL A 124 22.74 -28.73 6.92
C VAL A 124 24.26 -28.78 6.87
N ASP A 125 24.84 -29.90 7.30
CA ASP A 125 26.29 -30.13 7.37
C ASP A 125 27.07 -29.01 8.09
N GLY A 126 26.51 -28.49 9.19
CA GLY A 126 27.10 -27.40 9.97
C GLY A 126 26.96 -26.00 9.36
N ASN A 127 26.31 -25.88 8.21
CA ASN A 127 26.02 -24.61 7.54
C ASN A 127 24.54 -24.23 7.65
N PHE A 128 24.23 -22.95 7.44
CA PHE A 128 22.84 -22.50 7.34
C PHE A 128 22.23 -22.91 6.01
N SER A 129 21.05 -23.54 6.08
CA SER A 129 20.21 -23.77 4.91
C SER A 129 19.58 -22.47 4.44
N THR A 130 19.76 -22.14 3.16
CA THR A 130 19.14 -20.96 2.56
C THR A 130 17.67 -21.19 2.16
N ALA A 131 17.17 -22.43 2.28
CA ALA A 131 15.86 -22.83 1.76
C ALA A 131 14.69 -21.99 2.30
N PHE A 132 14.76 -21.55 3.55
CA PHE A 132 13.73 -20.77 4.24
C PHE A 132 14.25 -19.40 4.71
N MET A 133 15.35 -18.90 4.13
CA MET A 133 15.86 -17.54 4.41
C MET A 133 15.16 -16.47 3.56
N GLY A 134 14.63 -16.87 2.40
CA GLY A 134 13.90 -16.02 1.46
C GLY A 134 12.39 -15.95 1.75
N THR A 135 11.58 -15.98 0.70
CA THR A 135 10.12 -15.77 0.79
C THR A 135 9.41 -16.87 1.59
N LYS A 136 9.89 -18.12 1.53
CA LYS A 136 9.35 -19.24 2.32
C LYS A 136 9.43 -19.00 3.83
N GLY A 137 10.36 -18.16 4.30
CA GLY A 137 10.50 -17.82 5.72
C GLY A 137 9.57 -16.69 6.20
N LEU A 138 8.77 -16.06 5.33
CA LEU A 138 8.05 -14.81 5.68
C LEU A 138 7.06 -14.96 6.84
N ILE A 139 6.40 -16.12 6.98
CA ILE A 139 5.49 -16.32 8.11
C ILE A 139 6.26 -16.38 9.43
N ALA A 140 7.35 -17.15 9.47
CA ALA A 140 8.24 -17.19 10.63
C ALA A 140 8.85 -15.80 10.93
N SER A 141 9.09 -15.00 9.90
CA SER A 141 9.58 -13.61 10.00
C SER A 141 8.62 -12.74 10.83
N PHE A 142 7.32 -12.78 10.54
CA PHE A 142 6.33 -12.00 11.29
C PHE A 142 6.18 -12.51 12.72
N ILE A 143 6.17 -13.83 12.91
CA ILE A 143 6.05 -14.43 14.25
C ILE A 143 7.26 -14.03 15.12
N ALA A 144 8.48 -14.09 14.58
CA ALA A 144 9.67 -13.62 15.28
C ALA A 144 9.56 -12.14 15.65
N ALA A 145 9.21 -11.27 14.69
CA ALA A 145 9.02 -9.84 14.93
C ALA A 145 7.98 -9.57 16.04
N PHE A 146 6.85 -10.28 16.01
CA PHE A 146 5.75 -10.09 16.96
C PHE A 146 6.12 -10.54 18.37
N ILE A 147 6.74 -11.72 18.50
CA ILE A 147 7.25 -12.23 19.78
C ILE A 147 8.25 -11.23 20.35
N THR A 148 9.23 -10.80 19.57
CA THR A 148 10.26 -9.87 20.02
C THR A 148 9.65 -8.55 20.50
N CYS A 149 8.82 -7.88 19.70
CA CYS A 149 8.20 -6.62 20.12
C CYS A 149 7.34 -6.76 21.37
N TRP A 150 6.60 -7.86 21.50
CA TRP A 150 5.74 -8.11 22.66
C TRP A 150 6.57 -8.29 23.94
N VAL A 151 7.64 -9.07 23.87
CA VAL A 151 8.56 -9.30 25.00
C VAL A 151 9.25 -8.00 25.39
N TYR A 152 9.77 -7.24 24.43
CA TYR A 152 10.40 -5.93 24.70
C TYR A 152 9.42 -4.97 25.36
N ARG A 153 8.20 -4.87 24.84
CA ARG A 153 7.15 -4.03 25.45
C ARG A 153 6.88 -4.43 26.90
N PHE A 154 6.80 -5.73 27.18
CA PHE A 154 6.59 -6.23 28.54
C PHE A 154 7.74 -5.86 29.46
N CYS A 155 8.99 -6.18 29.08
CA CYS A 155 10.17 -5.90 29.89
C CYS A 155 10.37 -4.40 30.14
N VAL A 156 10.24 -3.57 29.10
CA VAL A 156 10.37 -2.11 29.21
C VAL A 156 9.26 -1.54 30.10
N LYS A 157 8.00 -1.98 29.95
CA LYS A 157 6.90 -1.52 30.81
C LYS A 157 7.10 -1.87 32.28
N LYS A 158 7.73 -3.02 32.57
CA LYS A 158 7.95 -3.53 33.92
C LYS A 158 9.33 -3.17 34.49
N ASP A 159 10.13 -2.38 33.76
CA ASP A 159 11.52 -2.06 34.13
C ASP A 159 12.38 -3.30 34.41
N ILE A 160 12.11 -4.39 33.68
CA ILE A 160 12.91 -5.62 33.70
C ILE A 160 14.13 -5.37 32.83
N THR A 161 15.17 -4.82 33.46
CA THR A 161 16.28 -4.21 32.75
C THR A 161 17.50 -4.12 33.67
N ILE A 162 18.70 -4.06 33.10
CA ILE A 162 19.92 -3.81 33.88
C ILE A 162 20.06 -2.30 34.07
N ARG A 163 20.07 -1.85 35.33
CA ARG A 163 20.18 -0.42 35.68
C ARG A 163 21.64 -0.01 35.77
N MET A 164 22.03 0.98 34.97
CA MET A 164 23.36 1.57 35.04
C MET A 164 23.38 2.81 35.95
N PRO A 165 24.49 3.08 36.65
CA PRO A 165 24.74 4.35 37.34
C PRO A 165 24.59 5.57 36.43
N LYS A 166 24.39 6.76 37.02
CA LYS A 166 24.15 8.02 36.27
C LYS A 166 25.39 8.49 35.50
N GLU A 167 26.56 8.04 35.90
CA GLU A 167 27.86 8.36 35.33
C GLU A 167 28.08 7.66 33.97
N VAL A 168 27.25 6.65 33.63
CA VAL A 168 27.38 5.88 32.39
C VAL A 168 26.64 6.58 31.25
N PRO A 169 27.30 6.80 30.09
CA PRO A 169 26.67 7.40 28.92
C PRO A 169 25.36 6.70 28.49
N GLY A 170 24.37 7.48 28.04
CA GLY A 170 23.03 7.00 27.71
C GLY A 170 23.01 5.85 26.70
N THR A 171 23.86 5.91 25.66
CA THR A 171 23.97 4.83 24.66
C THR A 171 24.40 3.51 25.27
N ILE A 172 25.39 3.53 26.18
CA ILE A 172 25.86 2.33 26.89
C ILE A 172 24.77 1.83 27.83
N SER A 173 24.12 2.74 28.57
CA SER A 173 22.99 2.37 29.44
C SER A 173 21.87 1.68 28.66
N GLN A 174 21.56 2.15 27.45
CA GLN A 174 20.52 1.53 26.61
C GLN A 174 20.88 0.09 26.21
N MET A 175 22.13 -0.19 25.84
CA MET A 175 22.55 -1.55 25.47
C MET A 175 22.35 -2.53 26.63
N PHE A 176 22.75 -2.16 27.85
CA PHE A 176 22.51 -2.98 29.04
C PHE A 176 21.02 -3.10 29.36
N ARG A 177 20.24 -2.06 29.11
CA ARG A 177 18.80 -2.10 29.33
C ARG A 177 18.09 -3.13 28.45
N ASP A 178 18.61 -3.35 27.25
CA ASP A 178 18.04 -4.24 26.25
C ASP A 178 18.42 -5.72 26.45
N ILE A 179 19.40 -6.06 27.29
CA ILE A 179 19.92 -7.44 27.44
C ILE A 179 18.85 -8.45 27.84
N PHE A 180 18.01 -8.13 28.85
CA PHE A 180 16.92 -9.02 29.27
C PHE A 180 15.80 -9.11 28.23
N PRO A 181 15.25 -7.99 27.71
CA PRO A 181 14.33 -8.02 26.57
C PRO A 181 14.83 -8.89 25.41
N PHE A 182 16.08 -8.70 24.98
CA PHE A 182 16.72 -9.44 23.90
C PHE A 182 16.76 -10.94 24.20
N SER A 183 17.36 -11.30 25.35
CA SER A 183 17.56 -12.69 25.75
C SER A 183 16.23 -13.44 25.86
N PHE A 184 15.22 -12.85 26.49
CA PHE A 184 13.91 -13.49 26.63
C PHE A 184 13.19 -13.67 25.30
N ALA A 185 13.28 -12.69 24.39
CA ALA A 185 12.69 -12.79 23.07
C ALA A 185 13.30 -13.94 22.25
N VAL A 186 14.64 -14.01 22.23
CA VAL A 186 15.36 -15.07 21.50
C VAL A 186 15.11 -16.43 22.14
N LEU A 187 15.16 -16.54 23.47
CA LEU A 187 14.89 -17.80 24.18
C LEU A 187 13.49 -18.35 23.91
N ILE A 188 12.46 -17.50 23.79
CA ILE A 188 11.12 -17.95 23.40
C ILE A 188 11.15 -18.57 21.99
N CYS A 189 11.87 -17.96 21.04
CA CYS A 189 12.01 -18.52 19.70
C CYS A 189 12.79 -19.84 19.71
N VAL A 190 13.85 -19.96 20.53
CA VAL A 190 14.58 -21.22 20.73
C VAL A 190 13.67 -22.31 21.28
N ILE A 191 12.81 -21.99 22.26
CA ILE A 191 11.85 -22.95 22.81
C ILE A 191 10.87 -23.42 21.73
N ILE A 192 10.37 -22.52 20.88
CA ILE A 192 9.47 -22.88 19.77
C ILE A 192 10.18 -23.77 18.76
N ASP A 193 11.42 -23.44 18.39
CA ASP A 193 12.26 -24.24 17.49
C ASP A 193 12.47 -25.66 18.04
N VAL A 194 12.90 -25.79 19.30
CA VAL A 194 13.06 -27.08 19.97
C VAL A 194 11.75 -27.87 19.95
N ILE A 195 10.64 -27.26 20.36
CA ILE A 195 9.34 -27.95 20.37
C ILE A 195 8.98 -28.44 18.96
N THR A 196 9.14 -27.60 17.93
CA THR A 196 8.73 -27.94 16.56
C THR A 196 9.63 -29.02 15.97
N THR A 197 10.94 -28.93 16.19
CA THR A 197 11.91 -29.94 15.76
C THR A 197 11.65 -31.29 16.41
N TYR A 198 11.34 -31.34 17.72
CA TYR A 198 11.07 -32.61 18.41
C TYR A 198 9.68 -33.21 18.14
N THR A 199 8.68 -32.38 17.83
CA THR A 199 7.29 -32.86 17.64
C THR A 199 6.93 -33.10 16.17
N VAL A 200 7.41 -32.26 15.26
CA VAL A 200 7.08 -32.28 13.82
C VAL A 200 8.26 -32.79 12.99
N GLY A 201 9.50 -32.62 13.47
CA GLY A 201 10.72 -33.05 12.74
C GLY A 201 11.21 -32.04 11.69
N THR A 202 10.64 -30.85 11.65
CA THR A 202 10.98 -29.77 10.70
C THR A 202 11.16 -28.44 11.43
N THR A 203 11.64 -27.43 10.71
CA THR A 203 11.64 -26.04 11.23
C THR A 203 10.20 -25.56 11.47
N PHE A 204 10.05 -24.52 12.30
CA PHE A 204 8.75 -23.88 12.52
C PHE A 204 8.17 -23.30 11.21
N ALA A 205 9.01 -22.66 10.39
CA ALA A 205 8.59 -22.11 9.10
C ALA A 205 7.97 -23.19 8.18
N GLU A 206 8.65 -24.33 8.05
CA GLU A 206 8.21 -25.45 7.23
C GLU A 206 6.92 -26.09 7.78
N ALA A 207 6.84 -26.28 9.10
CA ALA A 207 5.66 -26.83 9.76
C ALA A 207 4.41 -25.95 9.52
N VAL A 208 4.56 -24.63 9.63
CA VAL A 208 3.47 -23.68 9.42
C VAL A 208 3.05 -23.62 7.96
N ILE A 209 3.99 -23.62 7.01
CA ILE A 209 3.66 -23.68 5.58
C ILE A 209 2.85 -24.95 5.29
N THR A 210 3.30 -26.10 5.78
CA THR A 210 2.62 -27.38 5.58
C THR A 210 1.20 -27.36 6.16
N LEU A 211 1.04 -26.79 7.36
CA LEU A 211 -0.26 -26.63 8.02
C LEU A 211 -1.21 -25.73 7.21
N LEU A 212 -0.70 -24.65 6.64
CA LEU A 212 -1.50 -23.66 5.90
C LEU A 212 -1.68 -24.01 4.42
N GLN A 213 -1.00 -25.02 3.91
CA GLN A 213 -1.06 -25.39 2.49
C GLN A 213 -2.49 -25.58 1.96
N PRO A 214 -3.43 -26.26 2.66
CA PRO A 214 -4.81 -26.38 2.17
C PRO A 214 -5.52 -25.04 2.05
N LEU A 215 -5.23 -24.11 2.95
CA LEU A 215 -5.76 -22.74 2.91
C LEU A 215 -5.18 -21.98 1.71
N PHE A 216 -3.88 -22.11 1.44
CA PHE A 216 -3.23 -21.49 0.29
C PHE A 216 -3.77 -22.05 -1.03
N SER A 217 -3.95 -23.37 -1.15
CA SER A 217 -4.59 -23.99 -2.32
C SER A 217 -6.02 -23.49 -2.50
N ALA A 218 -6.80 -23.36 -1.42
CA ALA A 218 -8.15 -22.82 -1.49
C ALA A 218 -8.17 -21.33 -1.90
N ALA A 219 -7.20 -20.54 -1.42
CA ALA A 219 -7.05 -19.13 -1.76
C ALA A 219 -6.62 -18.94 -3.22
N ASP A 220 -5.83 -19.86 -3.79
CA ASP A 220 -5.42 -19.87 -5.20
C ASP A 220 -6.54 -20.30 -6.17
N GLY A 221 -7.60 -20.94 -5.65
CA GLY A 221 -8.79 -21.29 -6.42
C GLY A 221 -9.60 -20.07 -6.87
N TYR A 222 -10.43 -20.24 -7.91
CA TYR A 222 -11.28 -19.17 -8.48
C TYR A 222 -12.06 -18.38 -7.44
N LEU A 223 -12.70 -19.08 -6.49
CA LEU A 223 -13.45 -18.42 -5.42
C LEU A 223 -12.54 -17.63 -4.47
N GLY A 224 -11.39 -18.20 -4.11
CA GLY A 224 -10.42 -17.57 -3.21
C GLY A 224 -9.90 -16.26 -3.79
N ILE A 225 -9.40 -16.29 -5.03
CA ILE A 225 -8.92 -15.09 -5.71
C ILE A 225 -10.05 -14.06 -5.89
N CYS A 226 -11.26 -14.47 -6.26
CA CYS A 226 -12.40 -13.55 -6.36
C CYS A 226 -12.70 -12.85 -5.02
N ILE A 227 -12.68 -13.59 -3.90
CA ILE A 227 -12.92 -13.02 -2.58
C ILE A 227 -11.81 -12.02 -2.22
N ILE A 228 -10.54 -12.36 -2.46
CA ILE A 228 -9.39 -11.51 -2.12
C ILE A 228 -9.47 -10.16 -2.85
N TRP A 229 -9.57 -10.17 -4.18
CA TRP A 229 -9.57 -8.94 -4.97
C TRP A 229 -10.92 -8.20 -4.95
N GLY A 230 -12.02 -8.93 -4.81
CA GLY A 230 -13.33 -8.36 -4.52
C GLY A 230 -13.35 -7.63 -3.17
N ALA A 231 -12.70 -8.18 -2.13
CA ALA A 231 -12.57 -7.52 -0.84
C ALA A 231 -11.72 -6.25 -0.90
N MET A 232 -10.62 -6.24 -1.68
CA MET A 232 -9.84 -5.03 -1.90
C MET A 232 -10.69 -3.91 -2.50
N ALA A 233 -11.46 -4.21 -3.55
CA ALA A 233 -12.37 -3.26 -4.16
C ALA A 233 -13.50 -2.84 -3.20
N LEU A 234 -14.07 -3.78 -2.45
CA LEU A 234 -15.09 -3.47 -1.46
C LEU A 234 -14.58 -2.48 -0.42
N PHE A 235 -13.43 -2.72 0.20
CA PHE A 235 -12.87 -1.80 1.19
C PHE A 235 -12.69 -0.39 0.62
N TRP A 236 -12.13 -0.27 -0.58
CA TRP A 236 -11.99 1.03 -1.24
C TRP A 236 -13.32 1.69 -1.53
N PHE A 237 -14.32 0.92 -1.96
CA PHE A 237 -15.66 1.41 -2.20
C PHE A 237 -16.29 2.00 -0.93
N VAL A 238 -16.02 1.42 0.24
CA VAL A 238 -16.52 1.93 1.54
C VAL A 238 -15.66 3.06 2.14
N GLY A 239 -14.61 3.47 1.43
CA GLY A 239 -13.72 4.56 1.83
C GLY A 239 -12.52 4.15 2.69
N VAL A 240 -12.18 2.86 2.73
CA VAL A 240 -11.01 2.31 3.43
C VAL A 240 -10.00 1.83 2.39
N HIS A 241 -8.72 2.14 2.54
CA HIS A 241 -7.70 1.73 1.56
C HIS A 241 -7.56 0.20 1.49
N GLY A 242 -8.20 -0.43 0.49
CA GLY A 242 -8.35 -1.89 0.42
C GLY A 242 -7.06 -2.71 0.44
N PRO A 243 -6.04 -2.37 -0.38
CA PRO A 243 -4.74 -3.03 -0.32
C PRO A 243 -4.13 -3.02 1.09
N SER A 244 -4.31 -1.94 1.85
CA SER A 244 -3.76 -1.82 3.21
C SER A 244 -4.40 -2.77 4.22
N ILE A 245 -5.58 -3.31 3.89
CA ILE A 245 -6.29 -4.29 4.73
C ILE A 245 -5.99 -5.72 4.28
N VAL A 246 -6.09 -5.97 2.97
CA VAL A 246 -6.08 -7.32 2.43
C VAL A 246 -4.66 -7.83 2.21
N GLU A 247 -3.77 -7.01 1.63
CA GLU A 247 -2.41 -7.47 1.28
C GLU A 247 -1.62 -7.97 2.49
N PRO A 248 -1.62 -7.31 3.67
CA PRO A 248 -0.86 -7.80 4.81
C PRO A 248 -1.26 -9.22 5.25
N ALA A 249 -2.52 -9.61 5.03
CA ALA A 249 -3.02 -10.94 5.37
C ALA A 249 -2.52 -12.04 4.43
N ILE A 250 -2.15 -11.69 3.19
CA ILE A 250 -1.73 -12.63 2.15
C ILE A 250 -0.27 -12.41 1.69
N ALA A 251 0.41 -11.42 2.23
CA ALA A 251 1.74 -10.99 1.76
C ALA A 251 2.75 -12.15 1.72
N ALA A 252 2.78 -13.00 2.74
CA ALA A 252 3.68 -14.16 2.75
C ALA A 252 3.46 -15.08 1.54
N ILE A 253 2.22 -15.44 1.24
CA ILE A 253 1.93 -16.41 0.17
C ILE A 253 2.09 -15.81 -1.22
N ILE A 254 1.69 -14.56 -1.43
CA ILE A 254 1.77 -13.93 -2.76
C ILE A 254 3.20 -13.69 -3.24
N TYR A 255 4.16 -13.51 -2.32
CA TYR A 255 5.58 -13.43 -2.66
C TYR A 255 6.23 -14.82 -2.75
N ALA A 256 5.84 -15.75 -1.87
CA ALA A 256 6.32 -17.13 -1.93
C ALA A 256 5.95 -17.84 -3.23
N ASN A 257 4.76 -17.58 -3.76
CA ASN A 257 4.29 -18.17 -5.01
C ASN A 257 5.06 -17.65 -6.24
N VAL A 258 5.52 -16.39 -6.25
CA VAL A 258 6.37 -15.87 -7.34
C VAL A 258 7.70 -16.62 -7.38
N GLU A 259 8.33 -16.79 -6.21
CA GLU A 259 9.58 -17.55 -6.10
C GLU A 259 9.37 -19.03 -6.47
N THR A 260 8.26 -19.62 -6.03
CA THR A 260 7.91 -21.02 -6.38
C THR A 260 7.72 -21.18 -7.88
N ASN A 261 6.97 -20.28 -8.53
CA ASN A 261 6.79 -20.27 -9.98
C ASN A 261 8.10 -20.16 -10.75
N LEU A 262 9.00 -19.28 -10.30
CA LEU A 262 10.32 -19.17 -10.90
C LEU A 262 11.10 -20.49 -10.84
N GLN A 263 11.06 -21.19 -9.71
CA GLN A 263 11.75 -22.48 -9.56
C GLN A 263 11.15 -23.55 -10.46
N LEU A 264 9.82 -23.60 -10.57
CA LEU A 264 9.12 -24.50 -11.51
C LEU A 264 9.56 -24.23 -12.94
N PHE A 265 9.51 -22.96 -13.37
CA PHE A 265 9.92 -22.57 -14.72
C PHE A 265 11.37 -22.95 -15.04
N LYS A 266 12.29 -22.73 -14.09
CA LYS A 266 13.69 -23.14 -14.24
C LYS A 266 13.90 -24.64 -14.33
N ALA A 267 13.04 -25.43 -13.68
CA ALA A 267 13.02 -26.87 -13.79
C ALA A 267 12.39 -27.36 -15.12
N GLY A 268 11.93 -26.44 -15.97
CA GLY A 268 11.19 -26.76 -17.19
C GLY A 268 9.73 -27.14 -16.94
N GLU A 269 9.20 -26.82 -15.75
CA GLU A 269 7.82 -27.07 -15.35
C GLU A 269 6.96 -25.80 -15.53
N HIS A 270 5.63 -25.99 -15.56
CA HIS A 270 4.67 -24.90 -15.73
C HIS A 270 4.52 -24.07 -14.44
N ALA A 271 4.68 -22.75 -14.55
CA ALA A 271 4.49 -21.82 -13.44
C ALA A 271 2.99 -21.64 -13.13
N SER A 272 2.44 -22.52 -12.29
CA SER A 272 0.99 -22.69 -12.12
C SER A 272 0.35 -21.89 -10.97
N ASN A 273 1.11 -21.40 -9.99
CA ASN A 273 0.51 -20.69 -8.85
C ASN A 273 0.02 -19.30 -9.28
N VAL A 274 -1.27 -19.02 -9.18
CA VAL A 274 -1.84 -17.75 -9.66
C VAL A 274 -1.81 -16.65 -8.61
N LEU A 275 -2.02 -17.00 -7.34
CA LEU A 275 -2.05 -16.11 -6.18
C LEU A 275 -0.65 -15.54 -5.94
N THR A 276 -0.35 -14.45 -6.64
CA THR A 276 0.96 -13.80 -6.67
C THR A 276 0.79 -12.30 -6.51
N VAL A 277 1.87 -11.60 -6.14
CA VAL A 277 1.83 -10.13 -6.05
C VAL A 277 1.56 -9.48 -7.41
N GLY A 278 2.01 -10.11 -8.50
CA GLY A 278 1.75 -9.67 -9.87
C GLY A 278 0.28 -9.81 -10.29
N LEU A 279 -0.40 -10.90 -9.87
CA LEU A 279 -1.85 -11.05 -10.06
C LEU A 279 -2.61 -9.90 -9.42
N GLY A 280 -2.15 -9.41 -8.27
CA GLY A 280 -2.66 -8.18 -7.69
C GLY A 280 -2.37 -6.98 -8.58
N ASN A 281 -1.10 -6.58 -8.66
CA ASN A 281 -0.70 -5.29 -9.23
C ASN A 281 -1.08 -5.08 -10.69
N PHE A 282 -1.06 -6.14 -11.50
CA PHE A 282 -1.12 -6.01 -12.97
C PHE A 282 -2.38 -6.61 -13.59
N VAL A 283 -3.23 -7.27 -12.80
CA VAL A 283 -4.46 -7.92 -13.29
C VAL A 283 -5.66 -7.50 -12.42
N GLY A 284 -5.65 -7.87 -11.13
CA GLY A 284 -6.73 -7.61 -10.19
C GLY A 284 -6.89 -6.13 -9.86
N THR A 285 -5.80 -5.36 -9.84
CA THR A 285 -5.81 -3.91 -9.62
C THR A 285 -5.23 -3.17 -10.83
N MET A 286 -5.56 -3.63 -12.04
CA MET A 286 -5.11 -3.02 -13.29
C MET A 286 -5.47 -1.52 -13.34
N GLY A 287 -4.45 -0.66 -13.27
CA GLY A 287 -4.62 0.80 -13.20
C GLY A 287 -5.21 1.29 -11.88
N GLY A 288 -4.99 0.56 -10.79
CA GLY A 288 -5.44 0.86 -9.42
C GLY A 288 -6.57 -0.06 -8.95
N THR A 289 -7.03 0.14 -7.71
CA THR A 289 -8.09 -0.72 -7.13
C THR A 289 -9.38 -0.62 -7.95
N GLY A 290 -9.99 -1.76 -8.24
CA GLY A 290 -11.21 -1.87 -9.05
C GLY A 290 -10.95 -2.05 -10.55
N ALA A 291 -9.71 -2.31 -10.96
CA ALA A 291 -9.32 -2.46 -12.36
C ALA A 291 -9.70 -1.23 -13.20
N THR A 292 -9.33 -0.04 -12.71
CA THR A 292 -9.80 1.25 -13.27
C THR A 292 -8.99 1.76 -14.46
N LEU A 293 -8.02 1.01 -14.98
CA LEU A 293 -7.14 1.47 -16.07
C LEU A 293 -7.91 2.09 -17.23
N VAL A 294 -9.00 1.44 -17.65
CA VAL A 294 -9.80 1.87 -18.80
C VAL A 294 -10.68 3.09 -18.52
N VAL A 295 -11.01 3.37 -17.26
CA VAL A 295 -12.07 4.33 -16.89
C VAL A 295 -11.75 5.77 -17.36
N PRO A 296 -10.53 6.33 -17.15
CA PRO A 296 -10.20 7.65 -17.66
C PRO A 296 -10.29 7.74 -19.18
N PHE A 297 -9.90 6.68 -19.90
CA PHE A 297 -10.01 6.62 -21.35
C PHE A 297 -11.46 6.59 -21.79
N LEU A 298 -12.31 5.80 -21.12
CA LEU A 298 -13.74 5.79 -21.40
C LEU A 298 -14.40 7.16 -21.15
N PHE A 299 -13.98 7.89 -20.11
CA PHE A 299 -14.44 9.26 -19.90
C PHE A 299 -14.03 10.21 -21.02
N MET A 300 -12.79 10.12 -21.50
CA MET A 300 -12.33 10.99 -22.58
C MET A 300 -13.01 10.68 -23.92
N LEU A 301 -13.26 9.40 -24.20
CA LEU A 301 -13.76 8.93 -25.50
C LEU A 301 -15.29 8.91 -25.60
N PHE A 302 -15.99 8.57 -24.52
CA PHE A 302 -17.43 8.28 -24.56
C PHE A 302 -18.30 9.17 -23.66
N ALA A 303 -17.74 9.83 -22.64
CA ALA A 303 -18.55 10.72 -21.81
C ALA A 303 -18.96 11.97 -22.59
N ARG A 304 -20.09 12.54 -22.23
CA ARG A 304 -20.66 13.76 -22.80
C ARG A 304 -20.60 14.93 -21.82
N SER A 305 -20.77 14.67 -20.52
CA SER A 305 -20.68 15.69 -19.46
C SER A 305 -19.29 16.36 -19.47
N LYS A 306 -19.28 17.64 -19.15
CA LYS A 306 -18.02 18.40 -19.02
C LYS A 306 -17.21 17.86 -17.84
N GLN A 307 -17.90 17.49 -16.76
CA GLN A 307 -17.27 16.94 -15.56
C GLN A 307 -16.48 15.66 -15.86
N LEU A 308 -17.08 14.61 -16.42
CA LEU A 308 -16.36 13.34 -16.64
C LEU A 308 -15.22 13.51 -17.64
N LYS A 309 -15.40 14.28 -18.72
CA LYS A 309 -14.31 14.59 -19.67
C LYS A 309 -13.12 15.25 -18.97
N ALA A 310 -13.38 16.21 -18.09
CA ALA A 310 -12.34 16.89 -17.33
C ALA A 310 -11.63 15.94 -16.35
N VAL A 311 -12.39 15.05 -15.69
CA VAL A 311 -11.81 14.03 -14.81
C VAL A 311 -10.93 13.05 -15.59
N GLY A 312 -11.41 12.51 -16.71
CA GLY A 312 -10.64 11.59 -17.54
C GLY A 312 -9.29 12.17 -18.00
N LYS A 313 -9.28 13.43 -18.43
CA LYS A 313 -8.04 14.15 -18.81
C LYS A 313 -7.09 14.35 -17.63
N ALA A 314 -7.62 14.60 -16.43
CA ALA A 314 -6.81 14.83 -15.24
C ALA A 314 -6.24 13.53 -14.66
N SER A 315 -6.95 12.40 -14.81
CA SER A 315 -6.61 11.16 -14.13
C SER A 315 -5.95 10.09 -14.99
N PHE A 316 -5.89 10.22 -16.32
CA PHE A 316 -5.37 9.13 -17.17
C PHE A 316 -3.90 8.80 -16.91
N VAL A 317 -3.02 9.79 -16.74
CA VAL A 317 -1.60 9.57 -16.43
C VAL A 317 -1.44 8.83 -15.11
N PRO A 318 -1.91 9.35 -13.96
CA PRO A 318 -1.69 8.68 -12.68
C PRO A 318 -2.31 7.26 -12.65
N VAL A 319 -3.48 7.07 -13.27
CA VAL A 319 -4.13 5.74 -13.41
C VAL A 319 -3.27 4.75 -14.22
N CYS A 320 -2.56 5.20 -15.25
CA CYS A 320 -1.63 4.34 -15.98
C CYS A 320 -0.49 3.78 -15.10
N PHE A 321 -0.14 4.50 -14.03
CA PHE A 321 0.86 4.08 -13.04
C PHE A 321 0.20 3.55 -11.76
N ALA A 322 -1.04 3.03 -11.88
CA ALA A 322 -1.83 2.45 -10.80
C ALA A 322 -2.16 3.41 -9.62
N VAL A 323 -1.97 4.71 -9.80
CA VAL A 323 -2.37 5.77 -8.86
C VAL A 323 -3.75 6.28 -9.28
N ASN A 324 -4.82 5.64 -8.80
CA ASN A 324 -6.18 5.92 -9.25
C ASN A 324 -7.00 6.80 -8.32
N GLU A 325 -6.44 7.28 -7.22
CA GLU A 325 -7.14 8.15 -6.28
C GLU A 325 -7.66 9.47 -6.90
N PRO A 326 -6.93 10.12 -7.84
CA PRO A 326 -7.49 11.27 -8.55
C PRO A 326 -8.80 10.92 -9.28
N LEU A 327 -8.92 9.70 -9.80
CA LEU A 327 -10.14 9.21 -10.44
C LEU A 327 -11.21 8.87 -9.40
N LEU A 328 -10.85 8.11 -8.35
CA LEU A 328 -11.79 7.63 -7.32
C LEU A 328 -12.49 8.78 -6.60
N PHE A 329 -11.78 9.87 -6.33
CA PHE A 329 -12.35 10.99 -5.59
C PHE A 329 -12.97 12.05 -6.52
N ALA A 330 -12.51 12.20 -7.77
CA ALA A 330 -13.03 13.25 -8.67
C ALA A 330 -14.32 12.85 -9.38
N THR A 331 -14.50 11.55 -9.59
CA THR A 331 -15.73 10.93 -10.13
C THR A 331 -16.72 10.54 -9.03
N PRO A 332 -16.46 10.98 -7.79
CA PRO A 332 -16.72 10.23 -6.56
C PRO A 332 -17.15 8.76 -6.77
N ILE A 333 -16.21 7.86 -7.08
CA ILE A 333 -16.49 6.41 -7.20
C ILE A 333 -16.79 5.81 -5.82
N VAL A 334 -16.10 6.30 -4.79
CA VAL A 334 -16.28 5.88 -3.40
C VAL A 334 -17.73 6.13 -2.96
N LEU A 335 -18.39 5.08 -2.45
CA LEU A 335 -19.80 5.07 -2.04
C LEU A 335 -20.82 5.44 -3.12
N ASN A 336 -20.42 5.52 -4.39
CA ASN A 336 -21.33 5.83 -5.48
C ASN A 336 -22.00 4.58 -6.05
N PRO A 337 -23.35 4.47 -5.95
CA PRO A 337 -24.08 3.26 -6.35
C PRO A 337 -23.93 2.92 -7.85
N TYR A 338 -23.71 3.90 -8.73
CA TYR A 338 -23.48 3.63 -10.15
C TYR A 338 -22.22 2.80 -10.36
N PHE A 339 -21.18 3.04 -9.56
CA PHE A 339 -19.90 2.35 -9.72
C PHE A 339 -19.73 1.12 -8.83
N PHE A 340 -20.64 0.85 -7.89
CA PHE A 340 -20.51 -0.29 -6.97
C PHE A 340 -20.29 -1.62 -7.69
N VAL A 341 -21.15 -1.92 -8.68
CA VAL A 341 -21.09 -3.16 -9.43
C VAL A 341 -19.81 -3.28 -10.28
N PRO A 342 -19.49 -2.35 -11.19
CA PRO A 342 -18.30 -2.50 -12.02
C PRO A 342 -17.01 -2.47 -11.20
N PHE A 343 -16.96 -1.69 -10.10
CA PHE A 343 -15.77 -1.58 -9.25
C PHE A 343 -15.42 -2.88 -8.52
N LEU A 344 -16.43 -3.68 -8.12
CA LEU A 344 -16.22 -5.00 -7.53
C LEU A 344 -16.08 -6.10 -8.58
N LEU A 345 -16.85 -6.03 -9.67
CA LEU A 345 -16.94 -7.10 -10.64
C LEU A 345 -15.70 -7.19 -11.53
N ALA A 346 -15.20 -6.06 -12.04
CA ALA A 346 -14.02 -6.01 -12.91
C ALA A 346 -12.80 -6.75 -12.32
N PRO A 347 -12.34 -6.47 -11.08
CA PRO A 347 -11.20 -7.17 -10.51
C PRO A 347 -11.44 -8.68 -10.35
N MET A 348 -12.65 -9.10 -9.96
CA MET A 348 -13.02 -10.51 -9.81
C MET A 348 -13.01 -11.27 -11.14
N VAL A 349 -13.52 -10.62 -12.20
CA VAL A 349 -13.51 -11.16 -13.56
C VAL A 349 -12.08 -11.25 -14.08
N ASN A 350 -11.27 -10.21 -13.89
CA ASN A 350 -9.89 -10.18 -14.37
C ASN A 350 -9.03 -11.31 -13.78
N VAL A 351 -9.11 -11.53 -12.46
CA VAL A 351 -8.34 -12.61 -11.81
C VAL A 351 -8.83 -13.99 -12.24
N SER A 352 -10.12 -14.14 -12.52
CA SER A 352 -10.69 -15.39 -13.05
C SER A 352 -10.21 -15.66 -14.48
N ILE A 353 -10.18 -14.64 -15.34
CA ILE A 353 -9.67 -14.75 -16.71
C ILE A 353 -8.18 -15.09 -16.67
N PHE A 354 -7.39 -14.44 -15.82
CA PHE A 354 -5.97 -14.78 -15.66
C PHE A 354 -5.79 -16.23 -15.23
N LYS A 355 -6.55 -16.71 -14.23
CA LYS A 355 -6.49 -18.11 -13.81
C LYS A 355 -6.87 -19.07 -14.94
N PHE A 356 -7.84 -18.73 -15.78
CA PHE A 356 -8.16 -19.52 -16.97
C PHE A 356 -6.99 -19.59 -17.95
N PHE A 357 -6.30 -18.46 -18.20
CA PHE A 357 -5.12 -18.44 -19.05
C PHE A 357 -3.98 -19.32 -18.48
N VAL A 358 -3.77 -19.28 -17.17
CA VAL A 358 -2.74 -20.11 -16.52
C VAL A 358 -3.13 -21.59 -16.53
N ASP A 359 -4.27 -21.94 -15.94
CA ASP A 359 -4.66 -23.34 -15.72
C ASP A 359 -5.04 -24.06 -17.03
N VAL A 360 -5.73 -23.38 -17.95
CA VAL A 360 -6.32 -24.03 -19.14
C VAL A 360 -5.50 -23.77 -20.40
N LEU A 361 -5.07 -22.53 -20.63
CA LEU A 361 -4.25 -22.19 -21.81
C LEU A 361 -2.75 -22.42 -21.59
N GLN A 362 -2.35 -22.87 -20.38
CA GLN A 362 -0.96 -23.18 -20.03
C GLN A 362 -0.02 -21.98 -20.21
N MET A 363 -0.53 -20.77 -19.94
CA MET A 363 0.30 -19.58 -19.79
C MET A 363 1.05 -19.64 -18.45
N ASP A 364 2.33 -19.32 -18.42
CA ASP A 364 3.05 -19.19 -17.15
C ASP A 364 2.49 -18.02 -16.32
N SER A 365 2.36 -18.25 -15.01
CA SER A 365 2.00 -17.23 -14.03
C SER A 365 3.19 -16.31 -13.73
N PHE A 366 3.00 -15.37 -12.80
CA PHE A 366 4.04 -14.40 -12.43
C PHE A 366 5.24 -15.08 -11.78
N MET A 367 6.43 -14.78 -12.32
CA MET A 367 7.74 -15.27 -11.87
C MET A 367 8.68 -14.14 -11.42
N TYR A 368 8.31 -12.89 -11.71
CA TYR A 368 9.11 -11.71 -11.38
C TYR A 368 8.26 -10.67 -10.66
N VAL A 369 8.87 -9.99 -9.69
CA VAL A 369 8.23 -8.89 -8.96
C VAL A 369 8.57 -7.57 -9.66
N LEU A 370 7.59 -6.88 -10.24
CA LEU A 370 7.81 -5.53 -10.77
C LEU A 370 7.29 -4.47 -9.78
N PRO A 371 7.81 -3.22 -9.83
CA PRO A 371 7.20 -2.12 -9.11
C PRO A 371 5.71 -2.05 -9.44
N TRP A 372 4.85 -1.93 -8.43
CA TRP A 372 3.39 -1.88 -8.61
C TRP A 372 2.95 -0.72 -9.51
N ALA A 373 3.73 0.37 -9.54
CA ALA A 373 3.50 1.52 -10.40
C ALA A 373 3.85 1.27 -11.88
N THR A 374 4.42 0.11 -12.24
CA THR A 374 4.67 -0.25 -13.64
C THR A 374 3.33 -0.30 -14.40
N PRO A 375 3.22 0.31 -15.59
CA PRO A 375 2.00 0.25 -16.37
C PRO A 375 1.49 -1.19 -16.53
N ALA A 376 0.28 -1.45 -16.07
CA ALA A 376 -0.20 -2.81 -15.83
C ALA A 376 -0.10 -3.76 -17.04
N PRO A 377 -0.42 -3.36 -18.29
CA PRO A 377 -0.20 -4.23 -19.46
C PRO A 377 1.27 -4.64 -19.64
N VAL A 378 2.20 -3.70 -19.39
CA VAL A 378 3.64 -3.96 -19.45
C VAL A 378 4.08 -4.85 -18.29
N GLY A 379 3.59 -4.56 -17.07
CA GLY A 379 3.86 -5.36 -15.88
C GLY A 379 3.38 -6.81 -16.01
N LEU A 380 2.21 -7.02 -16.62
CA LEU A 380 1.68 -8.36 -16.91
C LEU A 380 2.60 -9.13 -17.85
N ILE A 381 2.99 -8.52 -18.98
CA ILE A 381 3.83 -9.18 -20.00
C ILE A 381 5.22 -9.49 -19.42
N LEU A 382 5.86 -8.53 -18.77
CA LEU A 382 7.19 -8.71 -18.21
C LEU A 382 7.18 -9.69 -17.03
N GLY A 383 6.17 -9.61 -16.18
CA GLY A 383 6.07 -10.40 -14.95
C GLY A 383 5.82 -11.89 -15.18
N THR A 384 5.25 -12.26 -16.34
CA THR A 384 4.90 -13.64 -16.74
C THR A 384 5.88 -14.23 -17.77
N GLY A 385 7.07 -13.65 -17.94
CA GLY A 385 8.10 -14.22 -18.83
C GLY A 385 7.87 -13.94 -20.33
N VAL A 386 7.20 -12.84 -20.68
CA VAL A 386 7.12 -12.32 -22.06
C VAL A 386 6.57 -13.35 -23.07
N SER A 387 5.40 -13.92 -22.75
CA SER A 387 4.72 -14.85 -23.65
C SER A 387 3.69 -14.16 -24.57
N ILE A 388 3.41 -14.78 -25.72
CA ILE A 388 2.35 -14.30 -26.64
C ILE A 388 0.98 -14.31 -25.93
N LEU A 389 0.73 -15.34 -25.11
CA LEU A 389 -0.51 -15.44 -24.33
C LEU A 389 -0.65 -14.28 -23.34
N ALA A 390 0.43 -13.78 -22.75
CA ALA A 390 0.39 -12.61 -21.87
C ALA A 390 0.00 -11.33 -22.62
N ILE A 391 0.45 -11.15 -23.87
CA ILE A 391 0.05 -10.01 -24.72
C ILE A 391 -1.44 -10.11 -25.05
N VAL A 392 -1.91 -11.30 -25.44
CA VAL A 392 -3.33 -11.55 -25.73
C VAL A 392 -4.16 -11.28 -24.48
N LEU A 393 -3.73 -11.75 -23.31
CA LEU A 393 -4.41 -11.52 -22.04
C LEU A 393 -4.52 -10.03 -21.73
N ALA A 394 -3.44 -9.26 -21.89
CA ALA A 394 -3.46 -7.82 -21.65
C ALA A 394 -4.55 -7.11 -22.47
N VAL A 395 -4.70 -7.47 -23.75
CA VAL A 395 -5.75 -6.94 -24.62
C VAL A 395 -7.13 -7.41 -24.17
N VAL A 396 -7.29 -8.69 -23.83
CA VAL A 396 -8.57 -9.25 -23.36
C VAL A 396 -9.05 -8.54 -22.10
N LEU A 397 -8.18 -8.33 -21.11
CA LEU A 397 -8.52 -7.65 -19.86
C LEU A 397 -8.99 -6.20 -20.12
N ILE A 398 -8.28 -5.44 -20.96
CA ILE A 398 -8.67 -4.08 -21.34
C ILE A 398 -10.05 -4.06 -22.00
N VAL A 399 -10.33 -5.00 -22.89
CA VAL A 399 -11.64 -5.10 -23.57
C VAL A 399 -12.74 -5.46 -22.58
N VAL A 400 -12.51 -6.44 -21.71
CA VAL A 400 -13.49 -6.89 -20.71
C VAL A 400 -13.80 -5.79 -19.70
N ASP A 401 -12.78 -5.12 -19.16
CA ASP A 401 -12.95 -3.99 -18.26
C ASP A 401 -13.74 -2.87 -18.94
N SER A 402 -13.47 -2.61 -20.22
CA SER A 402 -14.23 -1.61 -20.99
C SER A 402 -15.70 -1.98 -21.11
N ILE A 403 -16.01 -3.25 -21.37
CA ILE A 403 -17.40 -3.75 -21.45
C ILE A 403 -18.09 -3.66 -20.09
N ILE A 404 -17.40 -3.98 -19.00
CA ILE A 404 -17.95 -3.93 -17.64
C ILE A 404 -18.25 -2.49 -17.23
N TYR A 405 -17.34 -1.54 -17.45
CA TYR A 405 -17.48 -0.17 -16.99
C TYR A 405 -18.40 0.70 -17.85
N LEU A 406 -18.35 0.57 -19.18
CA LEU A 406 -19.04 1.46 -20.11
C LEU A 406 -20.55 1.67 -19.84
N PRO A 407 -21.38 0.64 -19.55
CA PRO A 407 -22.81 0.87 -19.31
C PRO A 407 -23.08 1.72 -18.07
N PHE A 408 -22.31 1.54 -16.99
CA PHE A 408 -22.45 2.30 -15.76
C PHE A 408 -21.94 3.73 -15.90
N ILE A 409 -20.84 3.91 -16.66
CA ILE A 409 -20.32 5.23 -17.01
C ILE A 409 -21.38 6.03 -17.78
N LYS A 410 -22.02 5.43 -18.80
CA LYS A 410 -23.09 6.11 -19.55
C LYS A 410 -24.27 6.49 -18.66
N ALA A 411 -24.72 5.59 -17.79
CA ALA A 411 -25.82 5.87 -16.86
C ALA A 411 -25.50 7.02 -15.90
N TYR A 412 -24.26 7.07 -15.38
CA TYR A 412 -23.83 8.16 -14.51
C TYR A 412 -23.65 9.48 -15.28
N ASP A 413 -23.06 9.43 -16.47
CA ASP A 413 -22.90 10.59 -17.36
C ASP A 413 -24.23 11.23 -17.73
N ASP A 414 -25.28 10.42 -17.99
CA ASP A 414 -26.64 10.91 -18.25
C ASP A 414 -27.22 11.67 -17.06
N SER A 415 -26.96 11.22 -15.83
CA SER A 415 -27.38 11.93 -14.62
C SER A 415 -26.67 13.28 -14.48
N LEU A 416 -25.36 13.33 -14.77
CA LEU A 416 -24.58 14.57 -14.71
C LEU A 416 -25.00 15.56 -15.80
N LEU A 417 -25.37 15.09 -17.01
CA LEU A 417 -25.89 15.96 -18.05
C LEU A 417 -27.20 16.65 -17.64
N ILE A 418 -28.08 15.94 -16.92
CA ILE A 418 -29.33 16.52 -16.39
C ILE A 418 -28.99 17.61 -15.35
N GLU A 419 -28.06 17.34 -14.44
CA GLU A 419 -27.60 18.31 -13.44
C GLU A 419 -26.92 19.52 -14.08
N GLU A 420 -26.05 19.32 -15.08
CA GLU A 420 -25.39 20.39 -15.83
C GLU A 420 -26.42 21.27 -16.57
N ALA A 421 -27.45 20.67 -17.16
CA ALA A 421 -28.52 21.39 -17.85
C ALA A 421 -29.45 22.16 -16.90
N GLN A 422 -29.73 21.62 -15.71
CA GLN A 422 -30.46 22.33 -14.66
C GLN A 422 -29.67 23.51 -14.14
N THR A 423 -28.38 23.29 -13.82
CA THR A 423 -27.48 24.36 -13.35
C THR A 423 -27.35 25.48 -14.37
N ALA A 424 -27.28 25.17 -15.67
CA ALA A 424 -27.26 26.18 -16.72
C ALA A 424 -28.55 27.01 -16.76
N LYS A 425 -29.73 26.38 -16.62
CA LYS A 425 -31.02 27.09 -16.55
C LYS A 425 -31.15 27.95 -15.28
N ASP A 426 -30.65 27.46 -14.15
CA ASP A 426 -30.66 28.21 -12.89
C ASP A 426 -29.75 29.43 -12.97
N LEU A 427 -28.57 29.31 -13.62
CA LEU A 427 -27.68 30.43 -13.89
C LEU A 427 -28.32 31.46 -14.84
N GLU A 428 -28.97 31.02 -15.91
CA GLU A 428 -29.70 31.91 -16.83
C GLU A 428 -30.88 32.64 -16.14
N SER A 429 -31.60 31.97 -15.24
CA SER A 429 -32.67 32.61 -14.45
C SER A 429 -32.13 33.55 -13.36
N THR A 430 -30.95 33.28 -12.81
CA THR A 430 -30.31 34.15 -11.81
C THR A 430 -29.69 35.39 -12.46
N ASP A 431 -29.16 35.29 -13.68
CA ASP A 431 -28.67 36.46 -14.44
C ASP A 431 -29.81 37.40 -14.86
N SER A 432 -31.03 36.87 -15.07
CA SER A 432 -32.21 37.71 -15.30
C SER A 432 -32.71 38.47 -14.05
N SER A 433 -32.18 38.17 -12.85
CA SER A 433 -32.56 38.79 -11.58
C SER A 433 -31.43 39.52 -10.85
N LYS A 434 -30.20 39.55 -11.40
CA LYS A 434 -29.05 40.26 -10.81
C LYS A 434 -28.51 41.35 -11.75
N SER A 435 -29.32 42.38 -11.97
CA SER A 435 -28.81 43.73 -12.20
C SER A 435 -28.99 44.54 -10.93
N GLU A 436 -28.26 44.19 -9.86
CA GLU A 436 -27.97 45.13 -8.78
C GLU A 436 -26.71 44.67 -8.02
N ASN A 437 -25.74 45.59 -7.97
CA ASN A 437 -24.40 45.47 -7.42
C ASN A 437 -24.35 44.84 -6.02
N GLN A 438 -23.34 44.00 -5.78
CA GLN A 438 -22.62 43.98 -4.50
C GLN A 438 -21.26 43.28 -4.64
N GLU A 439 -20.20 44.09 -4.77
CA GLU A 439 -18.83 43.68 -4.45
C GLU A 439 -18.73 43.42 -2.94
N ILE A 440 -18.51 42.17 -2.55
CA ILE A 440 -18.06 41.85 -1.19
C ILE A 440 -16.54 41.75 -1.22
N LYS A 441 -15.86 42.86 -0.92
CA LYS A 441 -14.45 42.85 -0.51
C LYS A 441 -14.36 42.21 0.88
N LYS A 442 -13.89 40.96 0.96
CA LYS A 442 -13.39 40.37 2.20
C LYS A 442 -11.98 40.90 2.45
N THR A 443 -11.83 41.79 3.43
CA THR A 443 -10.53 42.21 3.95
C THR A 443 -9.94 41.06 4.76
N ARG A 444 -8.93 40.34 4.23
CA ARG A 444 -8.20 39.28 4.95
C ARG A 444 -6.87 39.83 5.51
N LYS A 445 -6.43 39.29 6.65
CA LYS A 445 -5.13 39.62 7.28
C LYS A 445 -3.98 39.21 6.35
N GLU A 446 -3.03 40.09 6.13
CA GLU A 446 -1.73 39.74 5.55
C GLU A 446 -0.95 38.87 6.56
N LEU A 447 -0.46 37.71 6.11
CA LEU A 447 0.44 36.85 6.88
C LEU A 447 1.81 37.54 6.99
N THR A 448 2.34 37.65 8.21
CA THR A 448 3.67 38.24 8.48
C THR A 448 4.79 37.22 8.48
N ASP A 449 4.47 35.95 8.72
CA ASP A 449 5.43 34.84 8.83
C ASP A 449 5.09 33.73 7.82
N ASN A 450 6.11 32.97 7.39
CA ASN A 450 5.95 31.90 6.42
C ASN A 450 5.25 30.69 7.03
N VAL A 451 4.11 30.30 6.45
CA VAL A 451 3.33 29.14 6.89
C VAL A 451 3.83 27.88 6.18
N ASN A 452 4.29 26.89 6.93
CA ASN A 452 4.70 25.59 6.41
C ASN A 452 3.54 24.58 6.52
N VAL A 453 3.08 24.06 5.39
CA VAL A 453 1.96 23.11 5.33
C VAL A 453 2.47 21.69 5.01
N LEU A 454 2.02 20.69 5.76
CA LEU A 454 2.27 19.28 5.45
C LEU A 454 0.98 18.61 4.96
N VAL A 455 1.02 18.06 3.75
CA VAL A 455 -0.10 17.28 3.21
C VAL A 455 0.19 15.78 3.36
N LEU A 456 -0.65 15.07 4.10
CA LEU A 456 -0.50 13.63 4.38
C LEU A 456 -1.49 12.78 3.59
N CYS A 457 -0.98 11.68 3.04
CA CYS A 457 -1.74 10.66 2.33
C CYS A 457 -1.15 9.28 2.59
N VAL A 458 -1.72 8.20 2.03
CA VAL A 458 -1.19 6.84 2.26
C VAL A 458 0.21 6.68 1.65
N GLY A 459 0.52 7.39 0.55
CA GLY A 459 1.86 7.43 -0.06
C GLY A 459 2.10 8.71 -0.86
N ALA A 460 3.31 9.27 -0.79
CA ALA A 460 3.63 10.68 -1.12
C ALA A 460 3.20 11.21 -2.50
N GLY A 461 2.87 10.35 -3.48
CA GLY A 461 2.44 10.78 -4.82
C GLY A 461 1.11 11.53 -4.86
N THR A 462 0.14 11.18 -3.99
CA THR A 462 -1.18 11.84 -3.99
C THR A 462 -1.24 13.10 -3.14
N SER A 463 -0.36 13.24 -2.14
CA SER A 463 -0.18 14.49 -1.39
C SER A 463 0.56 15.56 -2.20
N ALA A 464 1.39 15.17 -3.16
CA ALA A 464 2.10 16.10 -4.03
C ALA A 464 1.17 17.03 -4.81
N MET A 465 0.01 16.53 -5.30
CA MET A 465 -0.91 17.37 -6.08
C MET A 465 -1.48 18.54 -5.28
N PHE A 466 -1.86 18.32 -4.02
CA PHE A 466 -2.41 19.40 -3.20
C PHE A 466 -1.30 20.30 -2.66
N ALA A 467 -0.15 19.75 -2.29
CA ALA A 467 1.02 20.54 -1.91
C ALA A 467 1.43 21.49 -3.04
N ASN A 468 1.52 20.99 -4.28
CA ASN A 468 1.84 21.83 -5.44
C ASN A 468 0.78 22.91 -5.69
N ALA A 469 -0.51 22.60 -5.53
CA ALA A 469 -1.57 23.60 -5.69
C ALA A 469 -1.46 24.73 -4.64
N ILE A 470 -1.03 24.41 -3.42
CA ILE A 470 -0.74 25.41 -2.38
C ILE A 470 0.47 26.27 -2.78
N GLU A 471 1.57 25.65 -3.26
CA GLU A 471 2.76 26.40 -3.71
C GLU A 471 2.47 27.30 -4.92
N ASP A 472 1.75 26.78 -5.92
CA ASP A 472 1.33 27.55 -7.09
C ASP A 472 0.40 28.71 -6.69
N GLY A 473 -0.48 28.48 -5.72
CA GLY A 473 -1.37 29.49 -5.18
C GLY A 473 -0.62 30.59 -4.46
N ALA A 474 0.30 30.20 -3.58
CA ALA A 474 1.14 31.10 -2.79
C ALA A 474 1.99 32.00 -3.70
N ALA A 475 2.56 31.45 -4.77
CA ALA A 475 3.28 32.20 -5.79
C ALA A 475 2.39 33.20 -6.54
N GLN A 476 1.14 32.84 -6.83
CA GLN A 476 0.17 33.72 -7.52
C GLN A 476 -0.38 34.84 -6.64
N THR A 477 -0.55 34.59 -5.33
CA THR A 477 -1.14 35.55 -4.39
C THR A 477 -0.09 36.34 -3.61
N GLY A 478 1.20 35.99 -3.75
CA GLY A 478 2.29 36.58 -2.97
C GLY A 478 2.21 36.22 -1.47
N THR A 479 1.52 35.13 -1.13
CA THR A 479 1.31 34.70 0.24
C THR A 479 2.53 33.91 0.71
N PRO A 480 3.14 34.23 1.88
CA PRO A 480 4.30 33.50 2.39
C PRO A 480 3.88 32.12 2.93
N MET A 481 3.82 31.14 2.03
CA MET A 481 3.38 29.77 2.35
C MET A 481 4.19 28.76 1.53
N THR A 482 4.59 27.66 2.17
CA THR A 482 5.28 26.53 1.54
C THR A 482 4.53 25.24 1.88
N ALA A 483 4.58 24.25 0.99
CA ALA A 483 3.86 23.00 1.22
C ALA A 483 4.71 21.78 0.88
N GLN A 484 4.67 20.78 1.75
CA GLN A 484 5.37 19.51 1.55
C GLN A 484 4.40 18.34 1.50
N ALA A 485 4.66 17.41 0.58
CA ALA A 485 3.98 16.14 0.49
C ALA A 485 4.63 15.10 1.42
N GLY A 486 3.81 14.38 2.19
CA GLY A 486 4.26 13.31 3.06
C GLY A 486 3.39 12.05 2.95
N ALA A 487 3.98 10.91 3.29
CA ALA A 487 3.25 9.69 3.57
C ALA A 487 2.87 9.64 5.06
N TYR A 488 1.66 9.21 5.35
CA TYR A 488 1.26 8.89 6.71
C TYR A 488 2.15 7.75 7.23
N GLY A 489 2.66 7.89 8.46
CA GLY A 489 3.73 7.04 8.98
C GLY A 489 5.11 7.71 9.03
N SER A 490 5.43 8.61 8.10
CA SER A 490 6.76 9.26 8.00
C SER A 490 6.82 10.69 8.57
N HIS A 491 5.71 11.20 9.09
CA HIS A 491 5.54 12.61 9.46
C HIS A 491 5.99 12.94 10.89
N TYR A 492 6.16 11.93 11.74
CA TYR A 492 6.36 12.14 13.18
C TYR A 492 7.62 12.95 13.51
N ASP A 493 8.74 12.71 12.81
CA ASP A 493 10.01 13.39 13.09
C ASP A 493 10.09 14.80 12.47
N ILE A 494 9.26 15.05 11.46
CA ILE A 494 9.23 16.31 10.70
C ILE A 494 8.09 17.22 11.15
N LEU A 495 7.14 16.72 11.94
CA LEU A 495 5.91 17.43 12.31
C LEU A 495 6.19 18.83 12.86
N LYS A 496 7.17 18.93 13.75
CA LYS A 496 7.64 20.16 14.41
C LYS A 496 8.04 21.30 13.45
N ASN A 497 8.23 21.01 12.16
CA ASN A 497 8.62 21.99 11.16
C ASN A 497 7.41 22.64 10.45
N PHE A 498 6.18 22.22 10.76
CA PHE A 498 4.96 22.64 10.08
C PHE A 498 3.99 23.35 11.01
N ASP A 499 3.15 24.22 10.46
CA ASP A 499 2.11 24.97 11.17
C ASP A 499 0.73 24.36 10.94
N VAL A 500 0.51 23.77 9.77
CA VAL A 500 -0.74 23.11 9.38
C VAL A 500 -0.47 21.73 8.79
N VAL A 501 -1.22 20.73 9.24
CA VAL A 501 -1.24 19.39 8.65
C VAL A 501 -2.60 19.14 8.03
N VAL A 502 -2.61 18.89 6.73
CA VAL A 502 -3.81 18.50 5.97
C VAL A 502 -3.78 16.99 5.75
N LEU A 503 -4.76 16.29 6.29
CA LEU A 503 -5.00 14.89 5.96
C LEU A 503 -5.86 14.82 4.70
N SER A 504 -5.33 14.13 3.71
CA SER A 504 -6.10 13.67 2.56
C SER A 504 -7.20 12.69 3.01
N PRO A 505 -8.24 12.47 2.19
CA PRO A 505 -9.36 11.59 2.53
C PRO A 505 -8.92 10.16 2.90
N GLN A 506 -7.79 9.71 2.35
CA GLN A 506 -7.28 8.33 2.50
C GLN A 506 -6.78 8.03 3.92
N VAL A 507 -6.27 9.05 4.62
CA VAL A 507 -5.70 8.92 5.97
C VAL A 507 -6.59 9.57 7.02
N GLN A 508 -7.80 10.00 6.64
CA GLN A 508 -8.76 10.64 7.53
C GLN A 508 -9.10 9.79 8.75
N SER A 509 -9.07 8.46 8.64
CA SER A 509 -9.24 7.54 9.77
C SER A 509 -8.18 7.72 10.86
N HIS A 510 -7.05 8.38 10.57
CA HIS A 510 -5.98 8.66 11.51
C HIS A 510 -6.02 10.11 12.04
N LEU A 511 -7.10 10.86 11.80
CA LEU A 511 -7.21 12.27 12.20
C LEU A 511 -6.92 12.47 13.70
N ASP A 512 -7.55 11.67 14.56
CA ASP A 512 -7.39 11.79 16.01
C ASP A 512 -5.94 11.55 16.44
N GLU A 513 -5.27 10.56 15.82
CA GLU A 513 -3.86 10.24 16.11
C GLU A 513 -2.92 11.37 15.68
N VAL A 514 -3.14 11.94 14.49
CA VAL A 514 -2.32 13.06 13.99
C VAL A 514 -2.60 14.32 14.81
N GLN A 515 -3.84 14.57 15.21
CA GLN A 515 -4.20 15.65 16.12
C GLN A 515 -3.50 15.52 17.46
N ASP A 516 -3.47 14.32 18.04
CA ASP A 516 -2.77 14.07 19.30
C ASP A 516 -1.26 14.28 19.18
N ALA A 517 -0.64 13.85 18.07
CA ALA A 517 0.78 14.12 17.80
C ALA A 517 1.08 15.62 17.55
N ALA A 518 0.16 16.33 16.91
CA ALA A 518 0.27 17.75 16.57
C ALA A 518 0.07 18.69 17.77
N LYS A 519 -0.72 18.27 18.78
CA LYS A 519 -0.99 19.06 19.99
C LYS A 519 0.27 19.50 20.72
N GLU A 520 1.30 18.65 20.76
CA GLU A 520 2.59 18.94 21.42
C GLU A 520 3.32 20.14 20.80
N PHE A 521 3.06 20.40 19.51
CA PHE A 521 3.72 21.44 18.73
C PHE A 521 2.79 22.63 18.38
N GLY A 522 1.54 22.62 18.86
CA GLY A 522 0.56 23.67 18.55
C GLY A 522 0.07 23.68 17.09
N ILE A 523 0.24 22.58 16.37
CA ILE A 523 -0.02 22.47 14.93
C ILE A 523 -1.51 22.24 14.68
N LYS A 524 -2.09 22.95 13.70
CA LYS A 524 -3.48 22.78 13.30
C LYS A 524 -3.61 21.58 12.37
N VAL A 525 -4.57 20.69 12.64
CA VAL A 525 -4.78 19.48 11.84
C VAL A 525 -6.20 19.46 11.31
N VAL A 526 -6.32 19.35 9.98
CA VAL A 526 -7.61 19.29 9.28
C VAL A 526 -7.67 18.07 8.38
N ALA A 527 -8.83 17.41 8.33
CA ALA A 527 -9.10 16.39 7.33
C ALA A 527 -9.99 16.95 6.22
N THR A 528 -9.66 16.60 4.99
CA THR A 528 -10.41 16.99 3.79
C THR A 528 -11.30 15.85 3.31
N LYS A 529 -12.46 16.20 2.74
CA LYS A 529 -13.32 15.22 2.04
C LYS A 529 -12.84 15.05 0.58
N GLY A 530 -13.13 13.91 -0.04
CA GLY A 530 -12.68 13.60 -1.42
C GLY A 530 -12.95 14.70 -2.44
N VAL A 531 -14.21 15.14 -2.54
CA VAL A 531 -14.63 16.20 -3.48
C VAL A 531 -13.94 17.53 -3.17
N GLN A 532 -13.83 17.88 -1.89
CA GLN A 532 -13.19 19.13 -1.45
C GLN A 532 -11.68 19.11 -1.77
N TYR A 533 -10.99 18.01 -1.49
CA TYR A 533 -9.55 17.88 -1.72
C TYR A 533 -9.19 18.11 -3.18
N ILE A 534 -9.94 17.53 -4.12
CA ILE A 534 -9.68 17.70 -5.56
C ILE A 534 -10.06 19.08 -6.07
N ALA A 535 -11.15 19.65 -5.57
CA ALA A 535 -11.50 21.02 -5.92
C ALA A 535 -10.31 21.95 -5.58
N LEU A 536 -9.73 21.76 -4.39
CA LEU A 536 -8.56 22.52 -3.94
C LEU A 536 -7.28 22.20 -4.74
N THR A 537 -7.08 20.95 -5.21
CA THR A 537 -5.90 20.65 -6.06
C THR A 537 -5.97 21.29 -7.45
N LYS A 538 -7.15 21.74 -7.89
CA LYS A 538 -7.38 22.37 -9.20
C LYS A 538 -7.58 23.88 -9.11
N ASP A 539 -7.67 24.42 -7.89
CA ASP A 539 -7.86 25.84 -7.61
C ASP A 539 -6.74 26.32 -6.68
N PRO A 540 -5.59 26.75 -7.22
CA PRO A 540 -4.45 27.18 -6.42
C PRO A 540 -4.78 28.34 -5.44
N LYS A 541 -5.65 29.27 -5.83
CA LYS A 541 -6.09 30.36 -4.93
C LYS A 541 -7.00 29.83 -3.84
N GLY A 542 -7.95 28.96 -4.20
CA GLY A 542 -8.82 28.28 -3.24
C GLY A 542 -8.04 27.40 -2.25
N ALA A 543 -6.94 26.78 -2.67
CA ALA A 543 -6.03 26.02 -1.82
C ALA A 543 -5.42 26.88 -0.70
N VAL A 544 -4.86 28.04 -1.05
CA VAL A 544 -4.29 28.99 -0.08
C VAL A 544 -5.38 29.52 0.85
N ASP A 545 -6.53 29.90 0.29
CA ASP A 545 -7.68 30.40 1.06
C ASP A 545 -8.18 29.38 2.08
N PHE A 546 -8.19 28.09 1.72
CA PHE A 546 -8.54 27.01 2.63
C PHE A 546 -7.56 26.89 3.80
N ILE A 547 -6.26 27.02 3.56
CA ILE A 547 -5.25 26.99 4.64
C ILE A 547 -5.39 28.20 5.56
N LEU A 548 -5.64 29.39 5.02
CA LEU A 548 -5.90 30.60 5.80
C LEU A 548 -7.13 30.42 6.70
N ASP A 549 -8.23 29.88 6.17
CA ASP A 549 -9.44 29.59 6.95
C ASP A 549 -9.22 28.53 8.04
N VAL A 550 -8.24 27.64 7.89
CA VAL A 550 -7.84 26.65 8.91
C VAL A 550 -7.01 27.29 10.02
N LEU A 551 -6.16 28.26 9.69
CA LEU A 551 -5.37 29.01 10.67
C LEU A 551 -6.23 29.97 11.51
N GLU A 552 -7.33 30.48 10.97
CA GLU A 552 -8.27 31.34 11.69
C GLU A 552 -9.15 30.60 12.71
N LYS A 553 -9.24 29.26 12.62
CA LYS A 553 -9.98 28.38 13.54
C LYS A 553 -9.03 27.73 14.53
#